data_AF-A0A2E3MIS6-F1
#
_entry.id   AF-A0A2E3MIS6-F1
#
_cell.length_a   1.000
_cell.length_b   1.000
_cell.length_c   1.000
_cell.angle_alpha   90.00
_cell.angle_beta   90.00
_cell.angle_gamma   90.00
#
_symmetry.space_group_name_H-M   'P 1'
#
loop_
_entity.id
_entity.type
_entity.pdbx_description
1 polymer ?
#
loop_
_entity_poly.entity_id
_entity_poly.type
_entity_poly.pdbx_seq_one_letter_code
_entity_poly.pdbx_strand_id
1 'polypeptide(L)'
;MFLHELPDVEELYRIINEETGINESIIEKDYWVMHALWGLQQQHDFELKGGTSLSKGYDLIGRFSEDIDVQVHPEPELDVPTRKNHNKKKHIVRRETFYDDVSANLAIDGLNFERDRDFDDKKMWSAGIRGYYQSCYEPLEGLKEGILFELGFDRTTPFEEKNISSWAYDRALASGENIIDNRALGVKCYQPEYTFVEKLQTISTKYRRYKTDPSFERVNFIRHYYDV
;
A
#
# COMPACT_ATOMS: atom_id res chain seq x y z
N MET A 1 -21.02 10.05 -6.64
CA MET A 1 -20.02 10.59 -5.71
C MET A 1 -19.29 9.44 -5.07
N PHE A 2 -18.02 9.64 -4.75
CA PHE A 2 -17.25 8.69 -3.95
C PHE A 2 -17.71 8.74 -2.49
N LEU A 3 -17.38 7.71 -1.71
CA LEU A 3 -17.78 7.61 -0.30
C LEU A 3 -17.24 8.77 0.54
N HIS A 4 -16.02 9.23 0.27
CA HIS A 4 -15.41 10.37 0.98
C HIS A 4 -16.08 11.71 0.69
N GLU A 5 -16.97 11.78 -0.30
CA GLU A 5 -17.75 12.99 -0.63
C GLU A 5 -19.12 12.99 0.05
N LEU A 6 -19.49 11.92 0.76
CA LEU A 6 -20.75 11.85 1.49
C LEU A 6 -20.76 12.87 2.65
N PRO A 7 -21.84 13.64 2.82
CA PRO A 7 -21.91 14.66 3.87
C PRO A 7 -21.91 14.08 5.30
N ASP A 8 -22.25 12.80 5.43
CA ASP A 8 -22.37 12.04 6.68
C ASP A 8 -21.35 10.89 6.77
N VAL A 9 -20.23 10.98 6.03
CA VAL A 9 -19.17 9.96 6.04
C VAL A 9 -18.61 9.70 7.45
N GLU A 10 -18.51 10.73 8.29
CA GLU A 10 -18.06 10.59 9.69
C GLU A 10 -19.04 9.79 10.55
N GLU A 11 -20.34 9.86 10.27
CA GLU A 11 -21.36 9.05 10.96
C GLU A 11 -21.20 7.58 10.60
N LEU A 12 -20.93 7.28 9.32
CA LEU A 12 -20.64 5.92 8.85
C LEU A 12 -19.42 5.34 9.58
N TYR A 13 -18.33 6.10 9.70
CA TYR A 13 -17.14 5.66 10.44
C TYR A 13 -17.43 5.41 11.92
N ARG A 14 -18.23 6.26 12.56
CA ARG A 14 -18.65 6.08 13.96
C ARG A 14 -19.46 4.81 14.17
N ILE A 15 -20.43 4.54 13.29
CA ILE A 15 -21.23 3.30 13.33
C ILE A 15 -20.33 2.07 13.22
N ILE A 16 -19.35 2.08 12.31
CA ILE A 16 -18.42 0.96 12.15
C ILE A 16 -17.54 0.80 13.40
N ASN A 17 -17.08 1.90 14.01
CA ASN A 17 -16.36 1.85 15.30
C ASN A 17 -17.23 1.20 16.38
N GLU A 18 -18.48 1.64 16.55
CA GLU A 18 -19.40 1.06 17.54
C GLU A 18 -19.64 -0.45 17.33
N GLU A 19 -19.72 -0.89 16.07
CA GLU A 19 -19.93 -2.30 15.70
C GLU A 19 -18.68 -3.18 15.88
N THR A 20 -17.48 -2.65 15.63
CA THR A 20 -16.24 -3.43 15.48
C THR A 20 -15.18 -3.16 16.55
N GLY A 21 -15.27 -2.02 17.24
CA GLY A 21 -14.24 -1.49 18.13
C GLY A 21 -13.00 -0.95 17.42
N ILE A 22 -12.99 -0.87 16.08
CA ILE A 22 -11.87 -0.32 15.31
C ILE A 22 -11.93 1.21 15.38
N ASN A 23 -10.78 1.86 15.62
CA ASN A 23 -10.69 3.31 15.66
C ASN A 23 -11.09 3.94 14.31
N GLU A 24 -11.82 5.06 14.36
CA GLU A 24 -12.37 5.73 13.17
C GLU A 24 -11.30 6.18 12.18
N SER A 25 -10.15 6.68 12.65
CA SER A 25 -9.02 7.06 11.78
C SER A 25 -8.44 5.86 11.04
N ILE A 26 -8.52 4.66 11.61
CA ILE A 26 -8.09 3.41 10.95
C ILE A 26 -9.14 3.00 9.92
N ILE A 27 -10.44 3.13 10.23
CA ILE A 27 -11.55 2.84 9.29
C ILE A 27 -11.49 3.76 8.08
N GLU A 28 -11.28 5.06 8.31
CA GLU A 28 -11.09 6.05 7.25
C GLU A 28 -9.87 5.69 6.39
N LYS A 29 -8.72 5.43 7.01
CA LYS A 29 -7.50 5.09 6.27
C LYS A 29 -7.63 3.79 5.48
N ASP A 30 -8.39 2.82 5.99
CA ASP A 30 -8.70 1.57 5.28
C ASP A 30 -9.46 1.81 3.97
N TYR A 31 -10.36 2.80 3.94
CA TYR A 31 -11.01 3.28 2.72
C TYR A 31 -10.01 3.97 1.78
N TRP A 32 -9.17 4.87 2.28
CA TRP A 32 -8.19 5.55 1.44
C TRP A 32 -7.16 4.61 0.83
N VAL A 33 -6.75 3.54 1.53
CA VAL A 33 -5.89 2.47 0.96
C VAL A 33 -6.57 1.80 -0.23
N MET A 34 -7.86 1.44 -0.12
CA MET A 34 -8.61 0.86 -1.24
C MET A 34 -8.76 1.87 -2.39
N HIS A 35 -9.12 3.12 -2.09
CA HIS A 35 -9.30 4.16 -3.11
C HIS A 35 -7.99 4.47 -3.87
N ALA A 36 -6.88 4.51 -3.14
CA ALA A 36 -5.52 4.62 -3.66
C ALA A 36 -5.19 3.47 -4.63
N LEU A 37 -5.50 2.22 -4.26
CA LEU A 37 -5.31 1.05 -5.12
C LEU A 37 -6.17 1.12 -6.39
N TRP A 38 -7.44 1.53 -6.25
CA TRP A 38 -8.34 1.69 -7.40
C TRP A 38 -7.82 2.74 -8.38
N GLY A 39 -7.39 3.90 -7.88
CA GLY A 39 -6.89 4.98 -8.73
C GLY A 39 -5.55 4.65 -9.38
N LEU A 40 -4.67 3.94 -8.66
CA LEU A 40 -3.42 3.41 -9.23
C LEU A 40 -3.73 2.42 -10.37
N GLN A 41 -4.73 1.55 -10.21
CA GLN A 41 -5.13 0.55 -11.20
C GLN A 41 -5.65 1.17 -12.51
N GLN A 42 -6.22 2.37 -12.46
CA GLN A 42 -6.67 3.06 -13.68
C GLN A 42 -5.51 3.60 -14.52
N GLN A 43 -4.32 3.73 -13.94
CA GLN A 43 -3.19 4.46 -14.52
C GLN A 43 -1.95 3.60 -14.74
N HIS A 44 -1.81 2.49 -14.01
CA HIS A 44 -0.61 1.65 -14.02
C HIS A 44 -0.95 0.15 -13.92
N ASP A 45 -0.17 -0.70 -14.61
CA ASP A 45 -0.17 -2.14 -14.38
C ASP A 45 0.76 -2.47 -13.21
N PHE A 46 0.22 -3.21 -12.24
CA PHE A 46 0.94 -3.56 -11.02
C PHE A 46 0.45 -4.88 -10.42
N GLU A 47 1.27 -5.43 -9.53
CA GLU A 47 0.86 -6.46 -8.59
C GLU A 47 1.04 -6.01 -7.15
N LEU A 48 0.09 -6.36 -6.29
CA LEU A 48 0.10 -6.08 -4.87
C LEU A 48 0.84 -7.20 -4.11
N LYS A 49 1.68 -6.83 -3.16
CA LYS A 49 2.38 -7.75 -2.26
C LYS A 49 2.30 -7.27 -0.81
N GLY A 50 3.02 -7.96 0.07
CA GLY A 50 3.19 -7.53 1.46
C GLY A 50 1.94 -7.68 2.32
N GLY A 51 1.87 -6.88 3.38
CA GLY A 51 0.82 -6.99 4.40
C GLY A 51 -0.57 -6.68 3.84
N THR A 52 -0.67 -5.76 2.89
CA THR A 52 -1.95 -5.31 2.32
C THR A 52 -2.55 -6.36 1.38
N SER A 53 -1.71 -7.10 0.64
CA SER A 53 -2.15 -8.32 -0.08
C SER A 53 -2.71 -9.35 0.89
N LEU A 54 -2.01 -9.63 1.99
CA LEU A 54 -2.44 -10.61 3.00
C LEU A 54 -3.74 -10.19 3.71
N SER A 55 -3.88 -8.94 4.10
CA SER A 55 -5.03 -8.46 4.87
C SER A 55 -6.26 -8.22 3.99
N LYS A 56 -6.11 -7.55 2.83
CA LYS A 56 -7.26 -7.17 1.99
C LYS A 56 -7.50 -8.11 0.81
N GLY A 57 -6.45 -8.73 0.27
CA GLY A 57 -6.58 -9.65 -0.86
C GLY A 57 -6.98 -11.07 -0.44
N TYR A 58 -6.40 -11.57 0.65
CA TYR A 58 -6.61 -12.95 1.11
C TYR A 58 -7.31 -13.08 2.46
N ASP A 59 -7.52 -11.97 3.20
CA ASP A 59 -8.13 -11.98 4.54
C ASP A 59 -7.42 -12.96 5.52
N LEU A 60 -6.08 -13.02 5.44
CA LEU A 60 -5.27 -13.97 6.22
C LEU A 60 -4.71 -13.37 7.52
N ILE A 61 -4.68 -12.04 7.64
CA ILE A 61 -4.16 -11.35 8.82
C ILE A 61 -5.16 -10.31 9.32
N GLY A 62 -5.37 -10.27 10.63
CA GLY A 62 -6.36 -9.38 11.26
C GLY A 62 -5.85 -7.98 11.65
N ARG A 63 -4.57 -7.67 11.40
CA ARG A 63 -4.03 -6.33 11.66
C ARG A 63 -4.25 -5.43 10.46
N PHE A 64 -4.48 -4.15 10.74
CA PHE A 64 -4.47 -3.13 9.70
C PHE A 64 -3.10 -3.02 9.02
N SER A 65 -3.10 -2.86 7.69
CA SER A 65 -1.91 -2.65 6.86
C SER A 65 -2.11 -1.36 6.06
N GLU A 66 -1.35 -0.34 6.45
CA GLU A 66 -1.51 1.03 5.93
C GLU A 66 -0.66 1.33 4.68
N ASP A 67 0.39 0.53 4.44
CA ASP A 67 1.36 0.72 3.37
C ASP A 67 0.95 -0.11 2.13
N ILE A 68 1.15 0.41 0.92
CA ILE A 68 0.85 -0.25 -0.35
C ILE A 68 2.16 -0.68 -1.01
N ASP A 69 2.53 -1.95 -0.83
CA ASP A 69 3.71 -2.55 -1.48
C ASP A 69 3.34 -3.09 -2.86
N VAL A 70 3.90 -2.53 -3.93
CA VAL A 70 3.58 -2.96 -5.30
C VAL A 70 4.81 -3.26 -6.15
N GLN A 71 4.69 -4.28 -6.99
CA GLN A 71 5.52 -4.38 -8.19
C GLN A 71 4.85 -3.55 -9.29
N VAL A 72 5.57 -2.62 -9.89
CA VAL A 72 5.07 -1.82 -11.01
C VAL A 72 5.68 -2.26 -12.33
N HIS A 73 4.91 -2.17 -13.41
CA HIS A 73 5.35 -2.44 -14.77
C HIS A 73 5.38 -1.15 -15.60
N PRO A 74 6.55 -0.53 -15.77
CA PRO A 74 6.70 0.59 -16.67
C PRO A 74 6.33 0.20 -18.10
N GLU A 75 5.69 1.11 -18.83
CA GLU A 75 5.46 0.94 -20.27
C GLU A 75 6.78 0.65 -21.00
N PRO A 76 6.82 -0.31 -21.94
CA PRO A 76 8.04 -0.68 -22.65
C PRO A 76 8.79 0.50 -23.29
N GLU A 77 8.06 1.52 -23.75
CA GLU A 77 8.55 2.73 -24.39
C GLU A 77 9.39 3.62 -23.45
N LEU A 78 9.19 3.49 -22.14
CA LEU A 78 9.95 4.24 -21.14
C LEU A 78 11.36 3.67 -20.92
N ASP A 79 11.68 2.48 -21.43
CA ASP A 79 13.00 1.81 -21.30
C ASP A 79 13.55 1.87 -19.86
N VAL A 80 12.68 1.63 -18.88
CA VAL A 80 13.06 1.68 -17.46
C VAL A 80 13.88 0.43 -17.13
N PRO A 81 15.08 0.59 -16.54
CA PRO A 81 15.99 -0.54 -16.37
C PRO A 81 15.63 -1.39 -15.15
N THR A 82 14.90 -2.49 -15.38
CA THR A 82 14.39 -3.39 -14.31
C THR A 82 15.16 -4.72 -14.17
N ARG A 83 16.09 -5.04 -15.08
CA ARG A 83 16.85 -6.32 -15.04
C ARG A 83 17.96 -6.30 -13.99
N LYS A 84 18.21 -7.43 -13.31
CA LYS A 84 19.21 -7.55 -12.21
C LYS A 84 20.63 -7.09 -12.54
N ASN A 85 21.04 -7.13 -13.81
CA ASN A 85 22.36 -6.63 -14.26
C ASN A 85 22.39 -5.10 -14.45
N HIS A 86 21.25 -4.41 -14.35
CA HIS A 86 21.13 -2.98 -14.51
C HIS A 86 21.53 -2.20 -13.23
N ASN A 87 22.84 -2.16 -12.97
CA ASN A 87 23.41 -1.54 -11.76
C ASN A 87 24.30 -0.30 -12.01
N LYS A 88 24.35 0.21 -13.24
CA LYS A 88 25.12 1.43 -13.57
C LYS A 88 24.41 2.67 -13.04
N LYS A 89 25.15 3.75 -12.75
CA LYS A 89 24.58 5.03 -12.28
C LYS A 89 23.43 5.54 -13.16
N LYS A 90 23.58 5.46 -14.49
CA LYS A 90 22.52 5.83 -15.44
C LYS A 90 21.21 5.05 -15.24
N HIS A 91 21.28 3.81 -14.77
CA HIS A 91 20.09 3.00 -14.52
C HIS A 91 19.37 3.42 -13.24
N ILE A 92 20.14 3.77 -12.20
CA ILE A 92 19.60 4.29 -10.95
C ILE A 92 18.85 5.61 -11.23
N VAL A 93 19.49 6.53 -11.95
CA VAL A 93 18.87 7.80 -12.35
C VAL A 93 17.60 7.57 -13.18
N ARG A 94 17.61 6.62 -14.13
CA ARG A 94 16.41 6.35 -14.94
C ARG A 94 15.25 5.79 -14.12
N ARG A 95 15.52 4.95 -13.11
CA ARG A 95 14.49 4.46 -12.18
C ARG A 95 13.97 5.58 -11.30
N GLU A 96 14.85 6.43 -10.79
CA GLU A 96 14.46 7.61 -10.01
C GLU A 96 13.53 8.53 -10.79
N THR A 97 13.91 8.89 -12.03
CA THR A 97 13.06 9.70 -12.93
C THR A 97 11.71 9.04 -13.17
N PHE A 98 11.67 7.72 -13.37
CA PHE A 98 10.40 7.02 -13.53
C PHE A 98 9.48 7.20 -12.31
N TYR A 99 10.02 7.07 -11.10
CA TYR A 99 9.22 7.27 -9.88
C TYR A 99 8.81 8.75 -9.68
N ASP A 100 9.66 9.70 -10.09
CA ASP A 100 9.31 11.14 -10.11
C ASP A 100 8.16 11.41 -11.08
N ASP A 101 8.22 10.83 -12.27
CA ASP A 101 7.18 10.94 -13.29
C ASP A 101 5.87 10.30 -12.80
N VAL A 102 5.91 9.14 -12.14
CA VAL A 102 4.71 8.54 -11.53
C VAL A 102 4.13 9.47 -10.47
N SER A 103 4.93 9.97 -9.53
CA SER A 103 4.45 10.87 -8.47
C SER A 103 3.86 12.17 -9.02
N ALA A 104 4.41 12.72 -10.11
CA ALA A 104 3.97 13.98 -10.68
C ALA A 104 2.68 13.84 -11.52
N ASN A 105 2.43 12.65 -12.08
CA ASN A 105 1.30 12.42 -12.99
C ASN A 105 0.18 11.59 -12.37
N LEU A 106 0.40 10.94 -11.22
CA LEU A 106 -0.63 10.18 -10.53
C LEU A 106 -1.75 11.12 -10.08
N ALA A 107 -2.95 10.88 -10.61
CA ALA A 107 -4.13 11.67 -10.31
C ALA A 107 -5.22 10.76 -9.75
N ILE A 108 -5.49 10.87 -8.45
CA ILE A 108 -6.55 10.11 -7.77
C ILE A 108 -7.38 11.14 -6.99
N ASP A 109 -8.71 11.04 -7.10
CA ASP A 109 -9.62 11.99 -6.48
C ASP A 109 -9.42 12.05 -4.96
N GLY A 110 -9.42 13.25 -4.40
CA GLY A 110 -9.17 13.47 -2.96
C GLY A 110 -7.73 13.23 -2.48
N LEU A 111 -6.78 12.87 -3.35
CA LEU A 111 -5.38 12.63 -2.97
C LEU A 111 -4.41 13.60 -3.67
N ASN A 112 -3.42 14.08 -2.91
CA ASN A 112 -2.29 14.86 -3.42
C ASN A 112 -0.98 14.08 -3.20
N PHE A 113 -0.14 13.98 -4.24
CA PHE A 113 1.03 13.11 -4.22
C PHE A 113 2.35 13.86 -4.16
N GLU A 114 3.30 13.32 -3.40
CA GLU A 114 4.70 13.71 -3.43
C GLU A 114 5.64 12.52 -3.28
N ARG A 115 6.91 12.70 -3.63
CA ARG A 115 7.95 11.72 -3.39
C ARG A 115 8.31 11.65 -1.91
N ASP A 116 8.24 10.44 -1.36
CA ASP A 116 8.73 10.16 -0.02
C ASP A 116 10.11 9.52 -0.09
N ARG A 117 11.13 10.38 -0.06
CA ARG A 117 12.52 10.00 -0.27
C ARG A 117 13.11 9.18 0.88
N ASP A 118 12.47 9.16 2.04
CA ASP A 118 12.91 8.34 3.18
C ASP A 118 12.71 6.84 2.91
N PHE A 119 11.84 6.50 1.94
CA PHE A 119 11.56 5.13 1.50
C PHE A 119 12.26 4.75 0.19
N ASP A 120 13.15 5.60 -0.33
CA ASP A 120 13.95 5.28 -1.52
C ASP A 120 15.09 4.30 -1.19
N ASP A 121 15.17 3.19 -1.94
CA ASP A 121 16.37 2.36 -1.90
C ASP A 121 17.54 3.07 -2.58
N LYS A 122 18.76 2.85 -2.09
CA LYS A 122 19.99 3.48 -2.61
C LYS A 122 20.23 3.22 -4.10
N LYS A 123 19.70 2.12 -4.65
CA LYS A 123 19.80 1.76 -6.07
C LYS A 123 18.49 1.98 -6.81
N MET A 124 17.49 2.57 -6.17
CA MET A 124 16.15 2.83 -6.72
C MET A 124 15.49 1.53 -7.20
N TRP A 125 15.73 0.40 -6.52
CA TRP A 125 14.96 -0.82 -6.77
C TRP A 125 13.54 -0.71 -6.20
N SER A 126 13.38 0.12 -5.19
CA SER A 126 12.10 0.59 -4.67
C SER A 126 12.17 2.08 -4.36
N ALA A 127 11.00 2.72 -4.32
CA ALA A 127 10.83 4.14 -4.02
C ALA A 127 9.47 4.42 -3.36
N GLY A 128 9.45 5.47 -2.53
CA GLY A 128 8.24 5.95 -1.86
C GLY A 128 7.52 7.04 -2.63
N ILE A 129 6.19 6.93 -2.70
CA ILE A 129 5.26 8.00 -3.07
C ILE A 129 4.20 8.10 -1.98
N ARG A 130 4.00 9.30 -1.44
CA ARG A 130 3.02 9.58 -0.38
C ARG A 130 1.81 10.28 -0.98
N GLY A 131 0.63 9.73 -0.77
CA GLY A 131 -0.65 10.37 -1.09
C GLY A 131 -1.32 10.93 0.17
N TYR A 132 -1.55 12.24 0.21
CA TYR A 132 -2.24 12.91 1.32
C TYR A 132 -3.70 13.14 0.98
N TYR A 133 -4.57 12.76 1.91
CA TYR A 133 -6.00 13.06 1.89
C TYR A 133 -6.34 13.99 3.05
N GLN A 134 -7.44 14.71 2.96
CA GLN A 134 -7.96 15.49 4.08
C GLN A 134 -8.65 14.54 5.08
N SER A 135 -7.97 14.27 6.19
CA SER A 135 -8.51 13.45 7.28
C SER A 135 -9.69 14.12 7.96
N CYS A 136 -10.72 13.34 8.32
CA CYS A 136 -11.79 13.75 9.22
C CYS A 136 -11.35 13.83 10.69
N TYR A 137 -10.24 13.17 11.04
CA TYR A 137 -9.77 13.00 12.41
C TYR A 137 -8.39 13.60 12.65
N GLU A 138 -8.11 13.93 13.91
CA GLU A 138 -6.77 14.30 14.37
C GLU A 138 -5.77 13.14 14.22
N PRO A 139 -4.46 13.43 14.04
CA PRO A 139 -3.44 12.41 13.92
C PRO A 139 -3.44 11.42 15.10
N LEU A 140 -3.52 10.13 14.79
CA LEU A 140 -3.47 9.05 15.76
C LEU A 140 -2.03 8.57 15.97
N GLU A 141 -1.58 8.47 17.21
CA GLU A 141 -0.23 7.97 17.53
C GLU A 141 -0.03 6.55 16.97
N GLY A 142 1.03 6.35 16.21
CA GLY A 142 1.35 5.08 15.57
C GLY A 142 0.68 4.83 14.22
N LEU A 143 -0.23 5.71 13.77
CA LEU A 143 -0.76 5.74 12.41
C LEU A 143 0.01 6.78 11.60
N LYS A 144 0.63 6.38 10.48
CA LYS A 144 1.37 7.34 9.64
C LYS A 144 0.38 8.30 8.97
N GLU A 145 0.80 9.51 8.67
CA GLU A 145 0.02 10.40 7.83
C GLU A 145 0.06 9.94 6.35
N GLY A 146 -1.04 10.13 5.64
CA GLY A 146 -1.20 9.76 4.23
C GLY A 146 -1.08 8.26 3.94
N ILE A 147 -1.16 7.92 2.65
CA ILE A 147 -1.00 6.56 2.11
C ILE A 147 0.38 6.44 1.46
N LEU A 148 1.18 5.48 1.90
CA LEU A 148 2.48 5.20 1.28
C LEU A 148 2.30 4.17 0.18
N PHE A 149 2.75 4.50 -1.02
CA PHE A 149 3.05 3.53 -2.06
C PHE A 149 4.55 3.25 -2.04
N GLU A 150 4.93 2.00 -1.76
CA GLU A 150 6.28 1.49 -1.97
C GLU A 150 6.31 0.78 -3.32
N LEU A 151 6.72 1.51 -4.36
CA LEU A 151 6.81 0.99 -5.72
C LEU A 151 8.14 0.27 -5.87
N GLY A 152 8.15 -0.87 -6.56
CA GLY A 152 9.39 -1.56 -6.88
C GLY A 152 9.29 -2.48 -8.09
N PHE A 153 10.38 -3.20 -8.35
CA PHE A 153 10.52 -4.10 -9.51
C PHE A 153 10.71 -5.56 -9.12
N ASP A 154 10.55 -5.89 -7.84
CA ASP A 154 10.65 -7.27 -7.37
C ASP A 154 9.54 -8.13 -7.95
N ARG A 155 9.88 -9.34 -8.38
CA ARG A 155 8.94 -10.25 -9.02
C ARG A 155 7.92 -10.77 -8.01
N THR A 156 6.63 -10.64 -8.34
CA THR A 156 5.47 -11.07 -7.56
C THR A 156 4.67 -12.18 -8.27
N THR A 157 5.36 -13.03 -9.03
CA THR A 157 4.78 -14.23 -9.63
C THR A 157 5.12 -15.44 -8.77
N PRO A 158 4.16 -16.35 -8.47
CA PRO A 158 2.76 -16.39 -8.90
C PRO A 158 1.82 -15.46 -8.12
N PHE A 159 0.73 -15.04 -8.75
CA PHE A 159 -0.33 -14.21 -8.16
C PHE A 159 -1.71 -14.82 -8.41
N GLU A 160 -2.69 -14.36 -7.62
CA GLU A 160 -4.12 -14.56 -7.88
C GLU A 160 -4.82 -13.21 -7.95
N GLU A 161 -5.84 -13.08 -8.80
CA GLU A 161 -6.65 -11.88 -8.86
C GLU A 161 -7.63 -11.85 -7.68
N LYS A 162 -7.62 -10.75 -6.92
CA LYS A 162 -8.48 -10.51 -5.76
C LYS A 162 -9.17 -9.15 -5.89
N ASN A 163 -10.38 -9.07 -5.37
CA ASN A 163 -11.08 -7.81 -5.21
C ASN A 163 -10.73 -7.23 -3.84
N ILE A 164 -10.40 -5.95 -3.82
CA ILE A 164 -10.00 -5.23 -2.62
C ILE A 164 -11.10 -4.21 -2.31
N SER A 165 -11.65 -4.32 -1.11
CA SER A 165 -12.66 -3.40 -0.58
C SER A 165 -12.16 -2.71 0.69
N SER A 166 -13.04 -1.94 1.33
CA SER A 166 -12.83 -1.36 2.65
C SER A 166 -14.06 -1.55 3.54
N TRP A 167 -13.85 -1.49 4.86
CA TRP A 167 -14.97 -1.62 5.80
C TRP A 167 -16.05 -0.57 5.58
N ALA A 168 -15.65 0.67 5.33
CA ALA A 168 -16.58 1.76 5.06
C ALA A 168 -17.35 1.55 3.76
N TYR A 169 -16.66 1.14 2.68
CA TYR A 169 -17.31 0.88 1.40
C TYR A 169 -18.33 -0.27 1.51
N ASP A 170 -17.93 -1.38 2.13
CA ASP A 170 -18.80 -2.55 2.30
C ASP A 170 -20.03 -2.22 3.17
N ARG A 171 -19.84 -1.43 4.23
CA ARG A 171 -20.94 -0.99 5.10
C ARG A 171 -21.91 -0.04 4.38
N ALA A 172 -21.39 0.90 3.58
CA ALA A 172 -22.21 1.81 2.77
C ALA A 172 -23.03 1.04 1.73
N LEU A 173 -22.40 0.07 1.05
CA LEU A 173 -23.08 -0.80 0.09
C LEU A 173 -24.19 -1.64 0.76
N ALA A 174 -23.94 -2.17 1.95
CA ALA A 174 -24.92 -2.93 2.73
C ALA A 174 -26.11 -2.07 3.19
N SER A 175 -25.89 -0.77 3.43
CA SER A 175 -26.95 0.21 3.75
C SER A 175 -27.77 0.65 2.53
N GLY A 176 -27.37 0.26 1.31
CA GLY A 176 -28.04 0.67 0.08
C GLY A 176 -27.66 2.08 -0.40
N GLU A 177 -26.54 2.63 0.07
CA GLU A 177 -26.02 3.92 -0.38
C GLU A 177 -25.62 3.86 -1.85
N ASN A 178 -25.96 4.91 -2.61
CA ASN A 178 -25.63 5.01 -4.03
C ASN A 178 -24.29 5.74 -4.22
N ILE A 179 -23.20 5.02 -4.00
CA ILE A 179 -21.83 5.50 -4.18
C ILE A 179 -21.18 4.94 -5.46
N ILE A 180 -20.18 5.63 -5.99
CA ILE A 180 -19.37 5.13 -7.11
C ILE A 180 -18.59 3.90 -6.64
N ASP A 181 -18.64 2.81 -7.41
CA ASP A 181 -17.81 1.65 -7.16
C ASP A 181 -16.34 1.94 -7.45
N ASN A 182 -15.59 2.19 -6.39
CA ASN A 182 -14.16 2.45 -6.39
C ASN A 182 -13.38 1.37 -5.65
N ARG A 183 -13.93 0.15 -5.57
CA ARG A 183 -13.15 -1.03 -5.16
C ARG A 183 -12.08 -1.31 -6.20
N ALA A 184 -10.91 -1.77 -5.76
CA ALA A 184 -9.88 -2.23 -6.69
C ALA A 184 -10.16 -3.69 -7.06
N LEU A 185 -10.69 -3.92 -8.26
CA LEU A 185 -11.20 -5.22 -8.69
C LEU A 185 -10.15 -5.99 -9.49
N GLY A 186 -10.04 -7.30 -9.29
CA GLY A 186 -9.09 -8.14 -10.03
C GLY A 186 -7.63 -7.73 -9.86
N VAL A 187 -7.26 -7.19 -8.70
CA VAL A 187 -5.87 -6.84 -8.38
C VAL A 187 -5.06 -8.13 -8.27
N LYS A 188 -3.96 -8.21 -9.01
CA LYS A 188 -3.02 -9.32 -8.95
C LYS A 188 -2.30 -9.30 -7.60
N CYS A 189 -2.67 -10.21 -6.70
CA CYS A 189 -2.12 -10.31 -5.36
C CYS A 189 -1.12 -11.48 -5.27
N TYR A 190 0.12 -11.18 -4.88
CA TYR A 190 1.17 -12.19 -4.72
C TYR A 190 0.74 -13.31 -3.76
N GLN A 191 1.01 -14.56 -4.13
CA GLN A 191 0.51 -15.71 -3.37
C GLN A 191 1.05 -15.74 -1.92
N PRO A 192 0.21 -16.10 -0.92
CA PRO A 192 0.57 -16.02 0.49
C PRO A 192 1.74 -16.92 0.87
N GLU A 193 1.89 -18.10 0.26
CA GLU A 193 2.96 -19.06 0.55
C GLU A 193 4.35 -18.47 0.26
N TYR A 194 4.44 -17.64 -0.78
CA TYR A 194 5.69 -16.97 -1.13
C TYR A 194 5.95 -15.80 -0.19
N THR A 195 4.91 -15.02 0.12
CA THR A 195 4.99 -13.95 1.11
C THR A 195 5.43 -14.50 2.47
N PHE A 196 4.93 -15.66 2.89
CA PHE A 196 5.32 -16.36 4.12
C PHE A 196 6.84 -16.66 4.15
N VAL A 197 7.39 -17.21 3.06
CA VAL A 197 8.83 -17.47 2.94
C VAL A 197 9.65 -16.18 3.02
N GLU A 198 9.20 -15.12 2.34
CA GLU A 198 9.86 -13.79 2.39
C GLU A 198 9.85 -13.20 3.81
N LYS A 199 8.74 -13.34 4.54
CA LYS A 199 8.62 -12.89 5.93
C LYS A 199 9.55 -13.69 6.84
N LEU A 200 9.61 -15.01 6.72
CA LEU A 200 10.57 -15.85 7.48
C LEU A 200 12.02 -15.45 7.22
N GLN A 201 12.39 -15.21 5.96
CA GLN A 201 13.74 -14.76 5.61
C GLN A 201 14.04 -13.37 6.19
N THR A 202 13.06 -12.47 6.16
CA THR A 202 13.17 -11.12 6.73
C THR A 202 13.38 -11.16 8.23
N ILE A 203 12.56 -11.95 8.95
CA ILE A 203 12.68 -12.19 10.39
C ILE A 203 14.08 -12.72 10.72
N SER A 204 14.51 -13.79 10.05
CA SER A 204 15.82 -14.41 10.26
C SER A 204 16.98 -13.43 10.03
N THR A 205 16.90 -12.63 8.97
CA THR A 205 17.95 -11.67 8.61
C THR A 205 18.04 -10.52 9.60
N LYS A 206 16.91 -9.90 9.93
CA LYS A 206 16.85 -8.80 10.90
C LYS A 206 17.24 -9.27 12.31
N TYR A 207 16.81 -10.46 12.72
CA TYR A 207 17.20 -11.04 14.02
C TYR A 207 18.71 -11.26 14.13
N ARG A 208 19.36 -11.76 13.06
CA ARG A 208 20.83 -11.89 13.03
C ARG A 208 21.53 -10.53 13.15
N ARG A 209 21.05 -9.51 12.44
CA ARG A 209 21.59 -8.15 12.53
C ARG A 209 21.43 -7.56 13.92
N TYR A 210 20.26 -7.74 14.53
CA TYR A 210 20.00 -7.32 15.91
C TYR A 210 20.99 -7.93 16.91
N LYS A 211 21.36 -9.21 16.74
CA LYS A 211 22.37 -9.83 17.60
C LYS A 211 23.77 -9.23 17.45
N THR A 212 24.09 -8.69 16.29
CA THR A 212 25.43 -8.18 15.97
C THR A 212 25.57 -6.67 16.13
N ASP A 213 24.46 -5.93 16.12
CA ASP A 213 24.43 -4.47 16.18
C ASP A 213 23.39 -3.99 17.20
N PRO A 214 23.82 -3.53 18.40
CA PRO A 214 22.94 -3.02 19.44
C PRO A 214 22.15 -1.76 19.03
N SER A 215 22.60 -1.04 18.00
CA SER A 215 21.93 0.14 17.47
C SER A 215 20.85 -0.18 16.43
N PHE A 216 20.66 -1.47 16.09
CA PHE A 216 19.69 -1.89 15.10
C PHE A 216 18.26 -1.54 15.50
N GLU A 217 17.62 -0.72 14.67
CA GLU A 217 16.28 -0.23 14.89
C GLU A 217 15.24 -1.36 14.80
N ARG A 218 14.34 -1.41 15.79
CA ARG A 218 13.32 -2.47 15.91
C ARG A 218 11.99 -2.07 15.25
N VAL A 219 11.95 -0.91 14.61
CA VAL A 219 10.75 -0.36 14.00
C VAL A 219 10.23 -1.32 12.93
N ASN A 220 8.92 -1.54 12.95
CA ASN A 220 8.20 -2.48 12.08
C ASN A 220 8.62 -3.96 12.19
N PHE A 221 9.41 -4.35 13.20
CA PHE A 221 9.88 -5.73 13.31
C PHE A 221 8.78 -6.70 13.75
N ILE A 222 7.93 -6.26 14.68
CA ILE A 222 6.79 -7.04 15.20
C ILE A 222 5.77 -7.37 14.11
N ARG A 223 5.56 -6.46 13.14
CA ARG A 223 4.61 -6.68 12.04
C ARG A 223 4.95 -7.94 11.23
N HIS A 224 6.24 -8.22 11.01
CA HIS A 224 6.66 -9.44 10.29
C HIS A 224 6.35 -10.72 11.08
N TYR A 225 6.42 -10.70 12.41
CA TYR A 225 6.03 -11.85 13.23
C TYR A 225 4.52 -12.05 13.28
N TYR A 226 3.73 -10.98 13.19
CA TYR A 226 2.27 -11.07 13.13
C TYR A 226 1.81 -11.68 11.79
N ASP A 227 2.53 -11.38 10.70
CA ASP A 227 2.18 -11.83 9.35
C ASP A 227 2.53 -13.31 9.05
N VAL A 228 3.13 -14.03 10.01
CA VAL A 228 3.61 -15.43 9.89
C VAL A 228 2.81 -16.33 10.81
#